data_AF-I7BC12-F1
#
_entry.id   AF-I7BC12-F1
#
_cell.length_a   1.000
_cell.length_b   1.000
_cell.length_c   1.000
_cell.angle_alpha   90.00
_cell.angle_beta   90.00
_cell.angle_gamma   90.00
#
_symmetry.space_group_name_H-M   'P 1'
#
loop_
_entity.id
_entity.type
_entity.pdbx_description
1 polymer ?
#
loop_
_entity_poly.entity_id
_entity_poly.type
_entity_poly.pdbx_seq_one_letter_code
_entity_poly.pdbx_strand_id
1 'polypeptide(L)'
;MGAMEIIANHGGVPYIDEVDPAMPKHTSEETADLLKSRITECKRFVLLTSPNSKDSRWVPWELGVADGKKGVNRIAIFAASDNVDDDKWSSWEYMGLYPRIVWGRLQGYPNELWMVYTEKTNSAVTLRSWLAS
;
A
#
# COMPACT_ATOMS: atom_id res chain seq x y z
N MET A 1 1.92 -14.45 -7.06
CA MET A 1 2.60 -13.28 -7.65
C MET A 1 3.03 -12.37 -6.53
N GLY A 2 4.18 -11.71 -6.65
CA GLY A 2 4.58 -10.70 -5.66
C GLY A 2 3.74 -9.44 -5.77
N ALA A 3 3.59 -8.67 -4.69
CA ALA A 3 2.81 -7.44 -4.71
C ALA A 3 3.31 -6.43 -5.77
N MET A 4 4.62 -6.38 -5.99
CA MET A 4 5.26 -5.51 -6.97
C MET A 4 4.88 -5.88 -8.41
N GLU A 5 4.86 -7.17 -8.70
CA GLU A 5 4.42 -7.71 -9.99
C GLU A 5 2.94 -7.39 -10.23
N ILE A 6 2.11 -7.52 -9.20
CA ILE A 6 0.68 -7.18 -9.26
C ILE A 6 0.52 -5.68 -9.57
N ILE A 7 1.21 -4.79 -8.86
CA ILE A 7 1.13 -3.34 -9.11
C ILE A 7 1.61 -3.01 -10.54
N ALA A 8 2.72 -3.59 -10.98
CA ALA A 8 3.27 -3.37 -12.32
C ALA A 8 2.32 -3.83 -13.44
N ASN A 9 1.73 -5.02 -13.30
CA ASN A 9 0.76 -5.57 -14.26
C ASN A 9 -0.53 -4.73 -14.38
N HIS A 10 -0.81 -3.88 -13.40
CA HIS A 10 -1.95 -2.96 -13.40
C HIS A 10 -1.57 -1.52 -13.77
N GLY A 11 -0.36 -1.30 -14.31
CA GLY A 11 0.09 -0.02 -14.85
C GLY A 11 0.78 0.90 -13.83
N GLY A 12 1.05 0.41 -12.62
CA GLY A 12 1.89 1.13 -11.66
C GLY A 12 3.37 1.01 -12.01
N VAL A 13 4.16 2.00 -11.57
CA VAL A 13 5.63 1.95 -11.59
C VAL A 13 6.08 2.07 -10.14
N PRO A 14 6.27 0.93 -9.45
CA PRO A 14 6.62 0.96 -8.03
C PRO A 14 8.01 1.54 -7.80
N TYR A 15 8.14 2.30 -6.73
CA TYR A 15 9.43 2.66 -6.14
C TYR A 15 9.84 1.56 -5.14
N ILE A 16 11.14 1.24 -5.09
CA ILE A 16 11.74 0.28 -4.16
C ILE A 16 13.01 0.93 -3.59
N ASP A 17 13.06 1.06 -2.27
CA ASP A 17 14.16 1.67 -1.53
C ASP A 17 15.44 0.83 -1.56
N GLU A 18 15.33 -0.51 -1.50
CA GLU A 18 16.47 -1.44 -1.54
C GLU A 18 17.35 -1.28 -2.81
N VAL A 19 16.77 -0.82 -3.91
CA VAL A 19 17.47 -0.61 -5.19
C VAL A 19 17.62 0.87 -5.58
N ASP A 20 17.21 1.81 -4.72
CA ASP A 20 17.46 3.24 -4.97
C ASP A 20 18.95 3.56 -4.69
N PRO A 21 19.74 3.95 -5.70
CA PRO A 21 21.16 4.25 -5.51
C PRO A 21 21.41 5.47 -4.61
N ALA A 22 20.41 6.32 -4.39
CA ALA A 22 20.49 7.45 -3.47
C ALA A 22 20.33 7.02 -1.99
N MET A 23 19.97 5.76 -1.73
CA MET A 23 19.70 5.29 -0.37
C MET A 23 20.99 5.11 0.42
N PRO A 24 21.09 5.67 1.64
CA PRO A 24 22.25 5.47 2.50
C PRO A 24 22.47 3.99 2.83
N LYS A 25 23.73 3.55 2.90
CA LYS A 25 24.09 2.16 3.27
C LYS A 25 23.65 1.78 4.70
N HIS A 26 23.56 2.77 5.57
CA HIS A 26 23.11 2.61 6.96
C HIS A 26 22.00 3.60 7.22
N THR A 27 20.96 3.14 7.92
CA THR A 27 19.80 3.95 8.22
C THR A 27 20.18 5.14 9.10
N SER A 28 19.81 6.34 8.65
CA SER A 28 20.10 7.61 9.31
C SER A 28 18.98 8.62 9.09
N GLU A 29 19.15 9.86 9.56
CA GLU A 29 18.18 10.93 9.32
C GLU A 29 18.04 11.26 7.81
N GLU A 30 19.11 11.08 7.05
CA GLU A 30 19.11 11.21 5.59
C GLU A 30 18.21 10.15 4.93
N THR A 31 18.15 8.93 5.47
CA THR A 31 17.21 7.90 5.01
C THR A 31 15.77 8.36 5.21
N ALA A 32 15.45 8.90 6.38
CA ALA A 32 14.12 9.41 6.67
C ALA A 32 13.76 10.60 5.76
N ASP A 33 14.71 11.49 5.48
CA ASP A 33 14.47 12.65 4.61
C ASP A 33 14.23 12.27 3.16
N LEU A 34 15.00 11.31 2.67
CA LEU A 34 14.83 10.76 1.33
C LEU A 34 13.50 10.00 1.20
N LEU A 35 13.14 9.16 2.17
CA LEU A 35 11.85 8.46 2.18
C LEU A 35 10.66 9.43 2.20
N LYS A 36 10.70 10.51 3.01
CA LYS A 36 9.66 11.56 2.98
C LYS A 36 9.52 12.17 1.58
N SER A 37 10.65 12.43 0.92
CA SER A 37 10.69 12.99 -0.44
C SER A 37 10.08 12.02 -1.45
N ARG A 38 10.52 10.76 -1.45
CA ARG A 38 10.00 9.69 -2.33
C ARG A 38 8.52 9.43 -2.11
N ILE A 39 8.09 9.36 -0.85
CA ILE A 39 6.68 9.29 -0.50
C ILE A 39 5.96 10.46 -1.15
N THR A 40 6.42 11.70 -1.00
CA THR A 40 5.75 12.88 -1.56
C THR A 40 5.67 12.83 -3.09
N GLU A 41 6.74 12.44 -3.78
CA GLU A 41 6.84 12.33 -5.25
C GLU A 41 5.93 11.24 -5.84
N CYS A 42 5.75 10.10 -5.16
CA CYS A 42 4.89 9.03 -5.64
C CYS A 42 3.41 9.45 -5.66
N LYS A 43 2.63 9.04 -6.66
CA LYS A 43 1.19 9.38 -6.71
C LYS A 43 0.35 8.65 -5.65
N ARG A 44 0.75 7.41 -5.37
CA ARG A 44 0.06 6.47 -4.47
C ARG A 44 1.05 5.89 -3.47
N PHE A 45 0.56 5.50 -2.32
CA PHE A 45 1.32 4.77 -1.32
C PHE A 45 0.62 3.44 -1.06
N VAL A 46 1.35 2.33 -1.14
CA VAL A 46 0.82 0.99 -0.85
C VAL A 46 1.58 0.45 0.33
N LEU A 47 0.87 0.21 1.43
CA LEU A 47 1.45 -0.40 2.61
C LEU A 47 1.37 -1.92 2.48
N LEU A 48 2.52 -2.59 2.35
CA LEU A 48 2.61 -4.03 2.32
C LEU A 48 2.65 -4.60 3.74
N THR A 49 1.65 -5.40 4.08
CA THR A 49 1.51 -5.95 5.43
C THR A 49 1.81 -7.44 5.43
N SER A 50 2.91 -7.83 6.08
CA SER A 50 3.32 -9.21 6.34
C SER A 50 3.46 -9.45 7.85
N PRO A 51 3.30 -10.67 8.39
CA PRO A 51 3.35 -10.92 9.83
C PRO A 51 4.55 -10.25 10.55
N ASN A 52 5.71 -10.17 9.88
CA ASN A 52 6.92 -9.55 10.39
C ASN A 52 6.92 -8.01 10.34
N SER A 53 6.14 -7.39 9.45
CA SER A 53 6.07 -5.92 9.34
C SER A 53 5.41 -5.24 10.53
N LYS A 54 4.71 -5.99 11.39
CA LYS A 54 4.08 -5.50 12.64
C LYS A 54 5.10 -4.99 13.65
N ASP A 55 6.32 -5.53 13.65
CA ASP A 55 7.34 -5.16 14.62
C ASP A 55 8.24 -3.99 14.14
N SER A 56 8.02 -3.51 12.91
CA SER A 56 8.81 -2.41 12.34
C SER A 56 8.38 -1.06 12.91
N ARG A 57 9.35 -0.28 13.38
CA ARG A 57 9.14 1.12 13.78
C ARG A 57 8.98 2.07 12.57
N TRP A 58 9.45 1.66 11.40
CA TRP A 58 9.38 2.46 10.18
C TRP A 58 7.97 2.45 9.58
N VAL A 59 7.31 1.29 9.56
CA VAL A 59 5.97 1.13 8.97
C VAL A 59 4.94 2.16 9.47
N PRO A 60 4.69 2.31 10.79
CA PRO A 60 3.72 3.31 11.27
C PRO A 60 4.18 4.74 11.00
N TRP A 61 5.49 5.00 11.00
CA TRP A 61 6.05 6.32 10.70
C TRP A 61 5.85 6.69 9.22
N GLU A 62 6.19 5.80 8.29
CA GLU A 62 6.00 6.01 6.85
C GLU A 62 4.52 6.18 6.50
N LEU A 63 3.65 5.38 7.12
CA LEU A 63 2.21 5.51 6.96
C LEU A 63 1.72 6.88 7.43
N GLY A 64 2.17 7.35 8.61
CA GLY A 64 1.81 8.67 9.12
C GLY A 64 2.30 9.81 8.24
N VAL A 65 3.53 9.71 7.70
CA VAL A 65 4.07 10.66 6.71
C VAL A 65 3.20 10.65 5.45
N ALA A 66 2.88 9.47 4.92
CA ALA A 66 2.07 9.32 3.72
C ALA A 66 0.66 9.90 3.92
N ASP A 67 0.00 9.61 5.03
CA ASP A 67 -1.34 10.13 5.34
C ASP A 67 -1.33 11.66 5.39
N GLY A 68 -0.39 12.24 6.14
CA GLY A 68 -0.26 13.70 6.25
C GLY A 68 0.04 14.41 4.92
N LYS A 69 0.70 13.74 3.96
CA LYS A 69 1.06 14.35 2.66
C LYS A 69 0.06 14.07 1.55
N LYS A 70 -0.65 12.95 1.58
CA LYS A 70 -1.46 12.46 0.46
C LYS A 70 -2.95 12.41 0.74
N GLY A 71 -3.30 12.20 2.01
CA GLY A 71 -4.63 11.83 2.47
C GLY A 71 -4.97 10.36 2.19
N VAL A 72 -5.92 9.86 2.98
CA VAL A 72 -6.39 8.46 3.02
C VAL A 72 -6.70 7.87 1.63
N ASN A 73 -7.29 8.63 0.71
CA ASN A 73 -7.75 8.10 -0.60
C ASN A 73 -6.61 7.70 -1.57
N ARG A 74 -5.37 8.12 -1.29
CA ARG A 74 -4.17 7.80 -2.08
C ARG A 74 -3.31 6.72 -1.43
N ILE A 75 -3.79 6.13 -0.33
CA ILE A 75 -3.13 5.09 0.43
C ILE A 75 -3.98 3.84 0.35
N ALA A 76 -3.35 2.68 0.17
CA ALA A 76 -4.03 1.40 0.26
C ALA A 76 -3.17 0.37 1.00
N ILE A 77 -3.82 -0.50 1.76
CA ILE A 77 -3.16 -1.63 2.42
C ILE A 77 -3.18 -2.82 1.47
N PHE A 78 -2.06 -3.51 1.34
CA PHE A 78 -1.97 -4.74 0.57
C PHE A 78 -1.37 -5.84 1.44
N ALA A 79 -2.23 -6.77 1.85
CA ALA A 79 -1.82 -7.92 2.64
C ALA A 79 -1.01 -8.90 1.80
N ALA A 80 0.12 -9.34 2.33
CA ALA A 80 0.97 -10.36 1.71
C ALA A 80 0.42 -11.78 1.89
N SER A 81 -0.59 -11.99 2.74
CA SER A 81 -1.25 -13.28 2.93
C SER A 81 -2.59 -13.34 2.20
N ASP A 82 -2.86 -14.47 1.55
CA ASP A 82 -4.13 -14.75 0.87
C ASP A 82 -5.31 -14.98 1.82
N ASN A 83 -5.04 -15.14 3.13
CA ASN A 83 -6.07 -15.32 4.14
C ASN A 83 -6.62 -13.96 4.59
N VAL A 84 -7.74 -13.56 3.99
CA VAL A 84 -8.56 -12.42 4.43
C VAL A 84 -8.99 -12.59 5.90
N ASP A 85 -9.19 -13.83 6.34
CA ASP A 85 -9.59 -14.22 7.71
C ASP A 85 -8.44 -14.27 8.72
N ASP A 86 -7.18 -14.06 8.32
CA ASP A 86 -6.07 -13.90 9.28
C ASP A 86 -6.02 -12.45 9.78
N ASP A 87 -7.20 -12.03 10.25
CA ASP A 87 -7.67 -10.70 10.56
C ASP A 87 -6.99 -10.14 11.82
N LYS A 88 -5.80 -10.64 12.17
CA LYS A 88 -4.92 -10.10 13.22
C LYS A 88 -4.20 -8.82 12.79
N TRP A 89 -4.59 -8.22 11.67
CA TRP A 89 -4.24 -6.84 11.29
C TRP A 89 -5.27 -5.83 11.77
N SER A 90 -6.49 -6.28 12.10
CA SER A 90 -7.48 -5.51 12.85
C SER A 90 -6.97 -5.05 14.23
N SER A 91 -5.85 -5.61 14.73
CA SER A 91 -5.24 -5.18 15.98
C SER A 91 -4.69 -3.75 15.93
N TRP A 92 -4.45 -3.19 14.74
CA TRP A 92 -4.07 -1.78 14.56
C TRP A 92 -5.27 -1.03 14.04
N GLU A 93 -6.11 -0.55 14.95
CA GLU A 93 -7.43 0.05 14.67
C GLU A 93 -7.37 1.14 13.58
N TYR A 94 -6.28 1.91 13.53
CA TYR A 94 -6.09 2.95 12.51
C TYR A 94 -5.91 2.41 11.09
N MET A 95 -5.52 1.14 10.91
CA MET A 95 -5.42 0.53 9.59
C MET A 95 -6.80 0.40 8.92
N GLY A 96 -7.87 0.31 9.70
CA GLY A 96 -9.26 0.36 9.20
C GLY A 96 -9.66 1.69 8.58
N LEU A 97 -8.80 2.72 8.64
CA LEU A 97 -9.02 3.97 7.93
C LEU A 97 -8.84 3.82 6.42
N TYR A 98 -7.99 2.89 5.98
CA TYR A 98 -7.50 2.82 4.61
C TYR A 98 -8.19 1.71 3.80
N PRO A 99 -8.39 1.91 2.49
CA PRO A 99 -8.88 0.86 1.61
C PRO A 99 -7.83 -0.25 1.43
N ARG A 100 -8.27 -1.41 0.94
CA ARG A 100 -7.44 -2.62 0.79
C ARG A 100 -7.35 -3.05 -0.67
N ILE A 101 -6.16 -3.41 -1.11
CA ILE A 101 -5.94 -4.12 -2.37
C ILE A 101 -6.32 -5.58 -2.16
N VAL A 102 -7.32 -6.05 -2.90
CA VAL A 102 -7.87 -7.40 -2.78
C VAL A 102 -8.12 -8.01 -4.15
N TRP A 103 -8.11 -9.34 -4.22
CA TRP A 103 -8.56 -10.11 -5.38
C TRP A 103 -10.00 -10.57 -5.17
N GLY A 104 -10.87 -10.39 -6.15
CA GLY A 104 -12.23 -10.90 -6.08
C GLY A 104 -13.14 -10.42 -7.19
N ARG A 105 -14.45 -10.66 -7.02
CA ARG A 105 -15.48 -10.27 -7.99
C ARG A 105 -15.92 -8.83 -7.80
N LEU A 106 -15.91 -8.07 -8.89
CA LEU A 106 -16.46 -6.72 -8.95
C LEU A 106 -17.69 -6.71 -9.86
N GLN A 107 -18.78 -6.11 -9.41
CA GLN A 107 -20.02 -6.01 -10.20
C GLN A 107 -19.73 -5.34 -11.56
N GLY A 108 -20.26 -5.92 -12.63
CA GLY A 108 -20.04 -5.44 -14.00
C GLY A 108 -18.80 -6.01 -14.69
N TYR A 109 -17.98 -6.81 -14.00
CA TYR A 109 -16.85 -7.53 -14.60
C TYR A 109 -17.14 -9.04 -14.65
N PRO A 110 -16.79 -9.73 -15.75
CA PRO A 110 -17.12 -11.14 -15.93
C PRO A 110 -16.22 -12.08 -15.11
N ASN A 111 -15.02 -11.64 -14.76
CA ASN A 111 -14.01 -12.42 -14.06
C ASN A 111 -13.57 -11.70 -12.78
N GLU A 112 -12.94 -12.45 -11.88
CA GLU A 112 -12.25 -11.88 -10.73
C GLU A 112 -11.06 -11.01 -11.18
N LEU A 113 -10.76 -9.99 -10.38
CA LEU A 113 -9.72 -9.02 -10.66
C LEU A 113 -9.15 -8.41 -9.38
N TRP A 114 -8.01 -7.73 -9.51
CA TRP A 114 -7.45 -6.90 -8.45
C TRP A 114 -8.17 -5.56 -8.37
N MET A 115 -8.63 -5.21 -7.17
CA MET A 115 -9.37 -3.98 -6.88
C MET A 115 -8.90 -3.34 -5.59
N VAL A 116 -9.20 -2.05 -5.45
CA VAL A 116 -9.07 -1.30 -4.20
C VAL A 116 -10.46 -1.20 -3.58
N TYR A 117 -10.68 -1.95 -2.51
CA TYR A 117 -11.94 -2.03 -1.78
C TYR A 117 -11.91 -1.10 -0.55
N THR A 118 -12.94 -0.26 -0.42
CA THR A 118 -13.13 0.64 0.71
C THR A 118 -14.30 0.13 1.55
N GLU A 119 -14.01 -0.39 2.73
CA GLU A 119 -15.00 -1.03 3.60
C GLU A 119 -16.06 -0.04 4.10
N LYS A 120 -15.63 1.16 4.52
CA LYS A 120 -16.52 2.21 5.05
C LYS A 120 -17.64 2.62 4.10
N THR A 121 -17.37 2.61 2.80
CA THR A 121 -18.32 2.99 1.75
C THR A 121 -18.85 1.79 0.98
N ASN A 122 -18.39 0.58 1.33
CA ASN A 122 -18.66 -0.67 0.61
C ASN A 122 -18.52 -0.51 -0.92
N SER A 123 -17.42 0.12 -1.35
CA SER A 123 -17.18 0.46 -2.75
C SER A 123 -15.81 -0.02 -3.20
N ALA A 124 -15.70 -0.41 -4.47
CA ALA A 124 -14.44 -0.82 -5.06
C ALA A 124 -14.22 -0.17 -6.43
N VAL A 125 -12.94 0.09 -6.74
CA VAL A 125 -12.47 0.48 -8.07
C VAL A 125 -11.40 -0.50 -8.51
N THR A 126 -11.24 -0.70 -9.83
CA THR A 126 -10.16 -1.57 -10.33
C THR A 126 -8.79 -1.03 -9.88
N LEU A 127 -7.84 -1.92 -9.57
CA LEU A 127 -6.50 -1.51 -9.14
C LEU A 127 -5.86 -0.58 -10.16
N ARG A 128 -6.03 -0.87 -11.46
CA ARG A 128 -5.57 -0.02 -12.56
C ARG A 128 -6.14 1.40 -12.50
N SER A 129 -7.45 1.54 -12.27
CA SER A 129 -8.09 2.86 -12.18
C SER A 129 -7.61 3.63 -10.96
N TRP A 130 -7.42 2.96 -9.82
CA TRP A 130 -6.90 3.60 -8.62
C TRP A 130 -5.44 4.07 -8.79
N LEU A 131 -4.59 3.26 -9.41
CA LEU A 131 -3.19 3.64 -9.69
C LEU A 131 -3.06 4.80 -10.68
N ALA A 132 -4.02 4.95 -11.60
CA ALA A 132 -3.99 5.98 -12.64
C ALA A 132 -4.52 7.36 -12.19
N SER A 133 -5.24 7.44 -11.06
CA SER A 133 -5.87 8.67 -10.57
C SER A 133 -4.96 9.57 -9.74
#